data_AF-A0A2E8MDX7-F1
#
_entry.id   AF-A0A2E8MDX7-F1
#
_cell.length_a   1.000
_cell.length_b   1.000
_cell.length_c   1.000
_cell.angle_alpha   90.00
_cell.angle_beta   90.00
_cell.angle_gamma   90.00
#
_symmetry.space_group_name_H-M   'P 1'
#
loop_
_entity.id
_entity.type
_entity.pdbx_description
1 polymer ?
#
loop_
_entity_poly.entity_id
_entity_poly.type
_entity_poly.pdbx_seq_one_letter_code
_entity_poly.pdbx_strand_id
1 'polypeptide(L)' 'MEHILQQLTRELRRPGNVTIEAPEFFNFGFDVIDYFAREADKTAYIAVDASGEQVREYRFSDLSQASN' A
#
# COMPACT_ATOMS: atom_id res chain seq x y z
N MET A 1 -9.47 30.93 10.88
CA MET A 1 -9.01 29.52 10.94
C MET A 1 -9.43 28.73 9.71
N GLU A 2 -10.71 28.77 9.34
CA GLU A 2 -11.28 28.04 8.19
C GLU A 2 -10.61 28.35 6.84
N HIS A 3 -10.21 29.61 6.62
CA HIS A 3 -9.52 30.03 5.40
C HIS A 3 -8.16 29.32 5.17
N ILE A 4 -7.43 29.03 6.26
CA ILE A 4 -6.12 28.36 6.20
C ILE A 4 -6.29 26.88 5.83
N LEU A 5 -7.31 26.20 6.37
CA LEU A 5 -7.61 24.80 6.05
C LEU A 5 -8.02 24.62 4.58
N GLN A 6 -8.79 25.57 4.03
CA GLN A 6 -9.20 25.57 2.63
C GLN A 6 -8.01 25.81 1.67
N GLN A 7 -7.04 26.60 2.10
CA GLN A 7 -5.81 26.85 1.35
C GLN A 7 -4.91 25.61 1.37
N LEU A 8 -4.67 25.01 2.54
CA LEU A 8 -3.89 23.79 2.71
C LEU A 8 -4.46 22.63 1.88
N THR A 9 -5.78 22.43 1.92
CA THR A 9 -6.44 21.37 1.12
C THR A 9 -6.25 21.57 -0.38
N ARG A 10 -6.24 22.82 -0.86
CA ARG A 10 -6.02 23.14 -2.26
C ARG A 10 -4.58 22.85 -2.68
N GLU A 11 -3.63 23.19 -1.83
CA GLU A 11 -2.21 22.92 -2.05
C GLU A 11 -1.94 21.41 -2.11
N LEU A 12 -2.46 20.63 -1.16
CA LEU A 12 -2.30 19.16 -1.14
C LEU A 12 -2.93 18.45 -2.35
N ARG A 13 -3.93 19.06 -3.00
CA ARG A 13 -4.58 18.50 -4.21
C ARG A 13 -3.82 18.81 -5.49
N ARG A 14 -2.79 19.66 -5.47
CA ARG A 14 -1.98 19.94 -6.67
C ARG A 14 -1.09 18.73 -6.97
N PRO A 15 -1.16 18.14 -8.19
CA PRO A 15 -0.23 17.10 -8.60
C PRO A 15 1.22 17.58 -8.45
N GLY A 16 2.06 16.77 -7.80
CA GLY A 16 3.47 17.12 -7.54
C GLY A 16 3.73 17.99 -6.31
N ASN A 17 2.70 18.41 -5.57
CA ASN A 17 2.84 19.18 -4.32
C ASN A 17 2.80 18.30 -3.06
N VAL A 18 3.08 17.01 -3.23
CA VAL A 18 3.25 16.04 -2.16
C VAL A 18 4.63 15.43 -2.33
N THR A 19 5.48 15.61 -1.32
CA THR A 19 6.76 14.91 -1.21
C THR A 19 6.56 13.70 -0.31
N ILE A 20 6.95 12.52 -0.79
CA ILE A 20 7.07 11.33 0.04
C ILE A 20 8.55 11.19 0.37
N GLU A 21 8.89 11.34 1.65
CA GLU A 21 10.24 11.08 2.11
C GLU A 21 10.48 9.57 2.18
N ALA A 22 11.43 9.08 1.39
CA ALA A 22 11.88 7.71 1.47
C ALA A 22 13.05 7.62 2.46
N PRO A 23 13.08 6.62 3.37
CA PRO A 23 14.25 6.35 4.21
C PRO A 23 15.50 6.06 3.36
N GLU A 24 16.69 6.36 3.91
CA GLU A 24 17.98 6.03 3.27
C GLU A 24 18.10 4.54 2.93
N PHE A 25 17.56 3.69 3.81
CA PHE A 25 17.45 2.26 3.60
C PHE A 25 15.97 1.89 3.56
N PHE A 26 15.48 1.57 2.37
CA PHE A 26 14.12 1.10 2.15
C PHE A 26 14.12 -0.12 1.22
N ASN A 27 13.41 -1.15 1.63
CA ASN A 27 13.13 -2.34 0.84
C ASN A 27 11.64 -2.68 0.96
N PHE A 28 10.93 -2.64 -0.17
CA PHE A 28 9.49 -2.89 -0.18
C PHE A 28 9.09 -4.28 0.34
N GLY A 29 9.91 -5.31 0.09
CA GLY A 29 9.66 -6.66 0.62
C GLY A 29 9.69 -6.69 2.15
N PHE A 30 10.76 -6.17 2.75
CA PHE A 30 10.91 -6.19 4.22
C PHE A 30 10.04 -5.15 4.92
N ASP A 31 10.09 -3.90 4.47
CA ASP A 31 9.50 -2.76 5.19
C ASP A 31 7.98 -2.65 4.96
N VAL A 32 7.44 -3.31 3.94
CA VAL A 32 6.01 -3.29 3.64
C VAL A 32 5.41 -4.69 3.70
N ILE A 33 5.88 -5.62 2.86
CA ILE A 33 5.25 -6.95 2.77
C ILE A 33 5.41 -7.73 4.07
N ASP A 34 6.62 -7.88 4.58
CA ASP A 34 6.89 -8.64 5.80
C ASP A 34 6.32 -7.95 7.05
N TYR A 35 6.35 -6.61 7.10
CA TYR A 35 5.71 -5.85 8.17
C TYR A 35 4.19 -6.15 8.21
N PHE A 36 3.49 -6.04 7.08
CA PHE A 36 2.05 -6.30 7.06
C PHE A 36 1.71 -7.77 7.27
N ALA A 37 2.55 -8.70 6.80
CA ALA A 37 2.41 -10.13 7.08
C ALA A 37 2.46 -10.41 8.59
N ARG A 38 3.27 -9.66 9.36
CA ARG A 38 3.37 -9.81 10.82
C ARG A 38 2.27 -9.11 11.60
N GLU A 39 1.92 -7.87 11.24
CA GLU A 39 1.13 -7.00 12.13
C GLU A 39 -0.39 -7.06 11.89
N ALA A 40 -0.85 -7.38 10.67
CA ALA A 40 -2.28 -7.34 10.33
C ALA A 40 -2.74 -8.47 9.39
N ASP A 41 -1.80 -9.04 8.63
CA ASP A 41 -1.96 -10.13 7.66
C ASP A 41 -3.27 -10.13 6.85
N LYS A 42 -3.65 -8.95 6.36
CA LYS A 42 -4.86 -8.75 5.57
C LYS A 42 -4.69 -9.24 4.14
N THR A 43 -5.78 -9.31 3.39
CA THR A 43 -5.75 -9.57 1.94
C THR A 43 -4.87 -8.52 1.24
N ALA A 44 -3.84 -9.00 0.54
CA ALA A 44 -2.89 -8.20 -0.22
C ALA A 44 -3.35 -8.04 -1.67
N TYR A 45 -3.83 -9.13 -2.29
CA TYR A 45 -4.40 -9.11 -3.63
C TYR A 45 -5.46 -10.18 -3.82
N ILE A 46 -6.29 -9.99 -4.84
CA ILE A 46 -7.30 -10.95 -5.27
C ILE A 46 -6.93 -11.39 -6.69
N ALA A 47 -6.67 -12.68 -6.88
CA ALA A 47 -6.47 -13.26 -8.19
C ALA A 47 -7.81 -13.77 -8.72
N VAL A 48 -8.12 -13.39 -9.95
CA VAL A 48 -9.32 -13.84 -10.66
C VAL A 48 -8.89 -14.44 -11.98
N ASP A 49 -9.39 -15.63 -12.29
CA ASP A 49 -9.13 -16.26 -13.59
C ASP A 49 -9.95 -15.63 -14.72
N ALA A 50 -9.64 -15.98 -15.96
CA ALA A 50 -10.27 -15.37 -17.13
C ALA A 50 -11.77 -15.71 -17.27
N SER A 51 -12.26 -16.78 -16.64
CA SER A 51 -13.69 -17.09 -16.59
C SER A 51 -14.43 -16.28 -15.52
N GLY A 52 -13.70 -15.75 -14.53
CA GLY A 52 -14.29 -15.07 -13.37
C GLY A 52 -14.89 -16.02 -12.35
N GLU A 53 -14.74 -17.33 -12.54
CA GLU A 53 -15.31 -18.34 -11.65
C GLU A 53 -14.41 -18.64 -10.47
N GLN A 54 -13.08 -18.53 -10.65
CA GLN A 54 -12.16 -18.65 -9.52
C GLN A 54 -11.65 -17.30 -9.07
N VAL A 55 -12.15 -16.90 -7.91
CA VAL A 55 -11.69 -15.76 -7.14
C VAL A 55 -10.91 -16.29 -5.94
N ARG A 56 -9.64 -15.91 -5.82
CA ARG A 56 -8.78 -16.29 -4.69
C ARG A 56 -8.20 -15.05 -4.04
N GLU A 57 -8.35 -14.97 -2.73
CA GLU A 57 -7.69 -13.95 -1.92
C GLU A 57 -6.34 -14.46 -1.44
N TYR A 58 -5.32 -13.63 -1.55
CA TYR A 58 -3.98 -13.90 -1.05
C TYR A 58 -3.61 -12.85 0.00
N ARG A 59 -3.12 -13.31 1.15
CA ARG A 59 -2.71 -12.46 2.27
C ARG A 59 -1.27 -11.97 2.10
N PHE A 60 -0.87 -11.01 2.94
CA PHE A 60 0.52 -10.55 2.97
C PHE A 60 1.50 -11.66 3.36
N SER A 61 1.11 -12.60 4.22
CA SER A 61 1.90 -13.77 4.59
C SER A 61 2.13 -14.73 3.43
N ASP A 62 1.11 -14.98 2.60
CA ASP A 62 1.26 -15.77 1.37
C ASP A 62 2.29 -15.14 0.43
N LEU A 63 2.22 -13.81 0.28
CA LEU A 63 3.13 -13.06 -0.59
C LEU A 63 4.56 -13.02 -0.02
N SER A 64 4.72 -12.86 1.29
CA SER A 64 6.02 -12.90 1.98
C SER A 64 6.71 -14.26 1.83
N GLN A 65 5.95 -15.35 1.98
CA GLN A 65 6.48 -16.71 1.78
C GLN A 65 6.86 -16.99 0.33
N ALA A 66 6.07 -16.52 -0.63
CA ALA A 66 6.32 -16.75 -2.05
C ALA A 66 7.50 -15.92 -2.61
N SER A 67 7.93 -14.87 -1.89
CA SER A 67 8.97 -13.93 -2.33
C SER A 67 10.36 -14.21 -1.74
N ASN A 68 10.48 -15.23 -0.89
CA ASN A 68 11.73 -15.71 -0.27
C ASN A 68 12.25 -16.98 -0.94
#